data_AF-A0A3C0IRX9-F1
#
_entry.id   AF-A0A3C0IRX9-F1
#
_cell.length_a   1.000
_cell.length_b   1.000
_cell.length_c   1.000
_cell.angle_alpha   90.00
_cell.angle_beta   90.00
_cell.angle_gamma   90.00
#
_symmetry.space_group_name_H-M   'P 1'
#
loop_
_entity.id
_entity.type
_entity.pdbx_description
1 polymer ?
#
loop_
_entity_poly.entity_id
_entity_poly.type
_entity_poly.pdbx_seq_one_letter_code
_entity_poly.pdbx_strand_id
1 'polypeptide(L)' 'GGGGKGMRVVWSEEELERAYNTAKAEAAAAFKNDGIYMEKFVEEPRHIE' A
#
# COMPACT_ATOMS: atom_id res chain seq x y z
N GLY A 1 -8.28 2.14 -2.55
CA GLY A 1 -7.92 0.82 -2.00
C GLY A 1 -9.13 0.17 -1.37
N GLY A 2 -9.13 -1.16 -1.25
CA GLY A 2 -10.23 -1.92 -0.62
C GLY A 2 -10.02 -3.44 -0.76
N GLY A 3 -10.37 -4.21 0.28
CA GLY A 3 -10.27 -5.68 0.26
C GLY A 3 -8.83 -6.23 0.18
N GLY A 4 -7.85 -5.52 0.76
CA GLY A 4 -6.45 -5.96 0.76
C GLY A 4 -5.63 -5.55 -0.49
N LYS A 5 -6.26 -4.99 -1.52
CA LYS A 5 -5.61 -4.65 -2.79
C LYS A 5 -4.98 -3.25 -2.79
N GLY A 6 -3.79 -3.14 -3.36
CA GLY A 6 -3.04 -1.88 -3.51
C GLY A 6 -2.29 -1.43 -2.24
N MET A 7 -1.96 -2.36 -1.33
CA MET A 7 -1.17 -2.07 -0.12
C MET A 7 0.15 -2.84 -0.14
N ARG A 8 1.23 -2.23 0.33
CA ARG A 8 2.56 -2.84 0.48
C ARG A 8 3.19 -2.35 1.78
N VAL A 9 3.82 -3.25 2.54
CA VAL A 9 4.68 -2.90 3.68
C VAL A 9 6.10 -2.72 3.15
N VAL A 10 6.80 -1.71 3.65
CA VAL A 10 8.16 -1.34 3.25
C VAL A 10 9.00 -1.23 4.52
N TRP A 11 10.09 -1.98 4.60
CA TRP A 11 10.95 -2.02 5.78
C TRP A 11 12.24 -1.22 5.62
N SER A 12 12.66 -0.99 4.38
CA SER A 12 13.84 -0.21 4.04
C SER A 12 13.59 0.70 2.83
N GLU A 13 14.44 1.70 2.66
CA GLU A 13 14.29 2.70 1.60
C GLU A 13 14.45 2.08 0.20
N GLU A 14 15.28 1.06 0.07
CA GLU A 14 15.54 0.35 -1.20
C GLU A 14 14.31 -0.40 -1.72
N GLU A 15 13.39 -0.79 -0.83
CA GLU A 15 12.14 -1.46 -1.18
C GLU A 15 11.06 -0.48 -1.67
N LEU A 16 11.18 0.80 -1.31
CA LEU A 16 10.11 1.79 -1.45
C LEU A 16 9.71 2.00 -2.91
N GLU A 17 10.68 2.20 -3.81
CA GLU A 17 10.41 2.51 -5.22
C GLU A 17 9.62 1.37 -5.88
N ARG A 18 10.06 0.13 -5.67
CA ARG A 18 9.38 -1.06 -6.20
C ARG A 18 7.98 -1.21 -5.61
N ALA A 19 7.85 -1.06 -4.29
CA ALA A 19 6.57 -1.19 -3.59
C ALA A 19 5.56 -0.13 -4.05
N TYR A 20 5.99 1.12 -4.16
CA TYR A 20 5.18 2.25 -4.62
C TYR A 20 4.68 2.02 -6.05
N ASN A 21 5.58 1.70 -6.99
CA ASN A 21 5.21 1.46 -8.39
C ASN A 21 4.21 0.30 -8.53
N THR A 22 4.41 -0.77 -7.76
CA THR A 22 3.51 -1.93 -7.78
C THR A 22 2.14 -1.59 -7.19
N ALA A 23 2.10 -0.92 -6.03
CA ALA A 23 0.86 -0.50 -5.37
C ALA A 23 0.07 0.48 -6.25
N LYS A 24 0.75 1.43 -6.88
CA LYS A 24 0.18 2.41 -7.81
C LYS A 24 -0.46 1.73 -9.02
N ALA A 25 0.25 0.80 -9.66
CA ALA A 25 -0.28 0.06 -10.82
C ALA A 25 -1.50 -0.78 -10.45
N GLU A 26 -1.46 -1.46 -9.29
CA GLU A 26 -2.59 -2.25 -8.79
C GLU A 26 -3.80 -1.36 -8.46
N ALA A 27 -3.56 -0.19 -7.87
CA ALA A 27 -4.61 0.78 -7.56
C ALA A 27 -5.30 1.31 -8.83
N ALA A 28 -4.51 1.70 -9.83
CA ALA A 28 -5.01 2.14 -11.13
C ALA A 28 -5.90 1.06 -11.78
N ALA A 29 -5.43 -0.19 -11.80
CA ALA A 29 -6.15 -1.30 -12.43
C ALA A 29 -7.44 -1.68 -11.68
N ALA A 30 -7.41 -1.70 -10.34
CA ALA A 30 -8.53 -2.17 -9.53
C ALA A 30 -9.57 -1.07 -9.25
N PHE A 31 -9.15 0.18 -9.10
CA PHE A 31 -10.00 1.27 -8.61
C PHE A 31 -10.13 2.44 -9.58
N LYS A 32 -9.47 2.38 -10.75
CA LYS A 32 -9.41 3.49 -11.74
C LYS A 32 -8.88 4.80 -11.14
N ASN A 33 -8.10 4.69 -10.07
CA ASN A 33 -7.47 5.79 -9.37
C ASN A 33 -6.13 5.28 -8.83
N ASP A 34 -5.05 5.96 -9.19
CA ASP A 34 -3.67 5.60 -8.88
C ASP A 34 -3.10 6.41 -7.70
N GLY A 35 -3.96 7.12 -6.96
CA GLY A 35 -3.59 7.85 -5.76
C GLY A 35 -3.10 6.91 -4.66
N ILE A 36 -1.91 7.23 -4.14
CA ILE A 36 -1.24 6.49 -3.07
C ILE A 36 -0.92 7.47 -1.93
N TYR A 37 -1.02 6.99 -0.70
CA TYR A 37 -0.50 7.65 0.48
C TYR A 37 0.35 6.65 1.27
N MET A 38 1.09 7.15 2.26
CA MET A 38 1.95 6.35 3.13
C MET A 38 1.54 6.60 4.58
N GLU A 39 1.59 5.55 5.39
CA GLU A 39 1.29 5.61 6.81
C GLU A 39 2.33 4.80 7.60
N LYS A 40 2.39 5.02 8.91
CA LYS A 40 3.23 4.21 9.78
C LYS A 40 2.60 2.84 9.95
N PHE A 41 3.29 1.80 9.50
CA PHE A 41 2.92 0.42 9.80
C PHE A 41 3.04 0.15 11.31
N VAL A 42 1.99 -0.41 11.90
CA VAL A 42 1.93 -0.83 13.30
C VAL A 42 2.10 -2.35 13.31
N GLU A 43 3.12 -2.85 14.00
CA GLU A 43 3.35 -4.28 14.18
C GLU A 43 2.36 -4.86 15.19
N GLU A 44 1.88 -6.08 14.91
CA GLU A 44 0.86 -6.78 15.71
C GLU A 44 -0.38 -5.92 16.05
N PRO A 45 -1.02 -5.26 15.06
CA PRO A 45 -2.14 -4.39 15.34
C PRO A 45 -3.40 -5.23 15.60
N ARG A 46 -4.27 -4.70 16.46
CA ARG A 46 -5.64 -5.19 16.60
C ARG A 46 -6.58 -4.22 15.88
N HIS A 47 -7.21 -4.68 14.81
CA HIS A 47 -8.27 -3.91 14.13
C HIS A 47 -9.53 -3.90 15.01
N ILE A 48 -9.96 -2.71 15.42
CA ILE A 48 -11.19 -2.47 16.15
C ILE A 48 -11.98 -1.41 15.37
N GLU A 49 -13.23 -1.71 15.06
CA GLU A 49 -14.15 -0.87 14.26
C GLU A 49 -15.45 -0.58 15.00
#